data_AF-A0A7K3IXL6-F1
#
_entry.id   AF-A0A7K3IXL6-F1
#
_cell.length_a   1.000
_cell.length_b   1.000
_cell.length_c   1.000
_cell.angle_alpha   90.00
_cell.angle_beta   90.00
_cell.angle_gamma   90.00
#
_symmetry.space_group_name_H-M   'P 1'
#
loop_
_entity.id
_entity.type
_entity.pdbx_description
1 polymer ?
#
loop_
_entity_poly.entity_id
_entity_poly.type
_entity_poly.pdbx_seq_one_letter_code
_entity_poly.pdbx_strand_id
1 'polypeptide(L)'
;MATEIVIVVFVILLLGYIIFLHVQLAKKNLYIETTISRLSEIEKNLSPEQMRHFLNEIRKTHRYSSFFTEKLFEEKPLHFLLGNAGDSRVFIHYTKEQSDAMNIIKEGFRFADSFYKTALPVSRDRLDLLVKHNSRKSFGDYLIVLCISDILFDYYAGQLEKNDLKAFAVENVLTETPPYRNENSDMIYLLPNKFVKGYINHQTGEIAVNPEYNPEFNSPVFEKNLQLLNNLKNKT
;
A
#
# COMPACT_ATOMS: atom_id res chain seq x y z
N MET A 1 24.83 -19.64 43.68
CA MET A 1 23.98 -20.83 43.94
C MET A 1 22.49 -20.47 43.91
N ALA A 2 21.89 -19.92 44.98
CA ALA A 2 20.44 -19.67 45.00
C ALA A 2 19.96 -18.65 43.94
N THR A 3 20.70 -17.55 43.75
CA THR A 3 20.42 -16.52 42.74
C THR A 3 20.57 -17.02 41.31
N GLU A 4 21.56 -17.86 41.03
CA GLU A 4 21.76 -18.47 39.70
C GLU A 4 20.62 -19.43 39.36
N ILE A 5 20.16 -20.23 40.32
CA ILE A 5 19.01 -21.14 40.13
C ILE A 5 17.74 -20.33 39.81
N VAL A 6 17.49 -19.22 40.52
CA VAL A 6 16.33 -18.35 40.25
C VAL A 6 16.39 -17.72 38.86
N ILE A 7 17.57 -17.28 38.41
CA ILE A 7 17.76 -16.73 37.05
C ILE A 7 17.47 -17.81 35.99
N VAL A 8 17.97 -19.03 36.18
CA VAL A 8 17.73 -20.14 35.24
C VAL A 8 16.24 -20.48 35.15
N VAL A 9 15.54 -20.54 36.29
CA VAL A 9 14.08 -20.78 36.32
C VAL A 9 13.33 -19.66 35.60
N PHE A 10 13.73 -18.40 35.81
CA PHE A 10 13.11 -17.25 35.14
C PHE A 10 13.31 -17.28 33.62
N VAL A 11 14.52 -17.62 33.15
CA VAL A 11 14.82 -17.78 31.72
C VAL A 11 13.98 -18.89 31.09
N ILE A 12 13.80 -20.02 31.77
CA ILE A 12 12.96 -21.13 31.30
C ILE A 12 11.50 -20.70 31.17
N LEU A 13 10.96 -19.97 32.15
CA LEU A 13 9.59 -19.44 32.09
C LEU A 13 9.40 -18.44 30.93
N LEU A 14 10.39 -17.55 30.71
CA LEU A 14 10.36 -16.59 29.61
C LEU A 14 10.40 -17.28 28.25
N LEU A 15 11.25 -18.30 28.09
CA LEU A 15 11.31 -19.13 26.89
C LEU A 15 9.98 -19.86 26.64
N GLY A 16 9.39 -20.45 27.68
CA GLY A 16 8.07 -21.09 27.59
C GLY A 16 6.98 -20.10 27.14
N TYR A 17 7.02 -18.87 27.66
CA TYR A 17 6.09 -17.82 27.29
C TYR A 17 6.28 -17.33 25.85
N ILE A 18 7.52 -17.17 25.38
CA ILE A 18 7.83 -16.80 23.99
C ILE A 18 7.34 -17.87 23.01
N ILE A 19 7.56 -19.15 23.33
CA ILE A 19 7.07 -20.28 22.54
C ILE A 19 5.54 -20.29 22.51
N PHE A 20 4.90 -20.10 23.66
CA PHE A 20 3.45 -20.00 23.75
C PHE A 20 2.89 -18.87 22.86
N LEU A 21 3.50 -17.68 22.91
CA LEU A 21 3.12 -16.55 22.06
C LEU A 21 3.31 -16.86 20.57
N HIS A 22 4.42 -17.48 20.17
CA HIS A 22 4.65 -17.88 18.78
C HIS A 22 3.60 -18.88 18.29
N VAL A 23 3.25 -19.87 19.10
CA VAL A 23 2.18 -20.82 18.77
C VAL A 23 0.83 -20.12 18.64
N GLN A 24 0.54 -19.18 19.55
CA GLN A 24 -0.73 -18.45 19.51
C GLN A 24 -0.82 -17.51 18.30
N LEU A 25 0.27 -16.85 17.94
CA LEU A 25 0.40 -16.03 16.72
C LEU A 25 0.27 -16.87 15.46
N ALA A 26 0.97 -18.01 15.38
CA ALA A 26 0.89 -18.92 14.23
C ALA A 26 -0.53 -19.44 14.01
N LYS A 27 -1.24 -19.83 15.09
CA LYS A 27 -2.66 -20.25 15.01
C LYS A 27 -3.56 -19.12 14.52
N LYS A 28 -3.35 -17.89 15.00
CA LYS A 28 -4.11 -16.72 14.54
C LYS A 28 -3.84 -16.42 13.06
N ASN A 29 -2.59 -16.47 12.63
CA ASN A 29 -2.20 -16.21 11.24
C ASN A 29 -2.78 -17.26 10.29
N LEU A 30 -2.68 -18.56 10.64
CA LEU A 30 -3.31 -19.64 9.87
C LEU A 30 -4.83 -19.48 9.78
N TYR A 31 -5.48 -19.08 10.87
CA TYR A 31 -6.93 -18.87 10.87
C TYR A 31 -7.33 -17.68 9.98
N ILE A 32 -6.56 -16.59 10.01
CA ILE A 32 -6.75 -15.43 9.14
C ILE A 32 -6.54 -15.82 7.68
N GLU A 33 -5.44 -16.50 7.37
CA GLU A 33 -5.09 -16.92 6.02
C GLU A 33 -6.12 -17.88 5.42
N THR A 34 -6.58 -18.88 6.19
CA THR A 34 -7.64 -19.80 5.77
C THR A 34 -9.01 -19.13 5.64
N THR A 35 -9.27 -18.08 6.41
CA THR A 35 -10.50 -17.29 6.23
C THR A 35 -10.39 -16.43 4.98
N ILE A 36 -9.24 -15.80 4.74
CA ILE A 36 -8.97 -14.96 3.55
C ILE A 36 -8.97 -15.79 2.27
N SER A 37 -8.39 -16.99 2.27
CA SER A 37 -8.40 -17.85 1.09
C SER A 37 -9.82 -18.30 0.73
N ARG A 38 -10.63 -18.69 1.73
CA ARG A 38 -12.06 -18.98 1.54
C ARG A 38 -12.83 -17.74 1.06
N LEU A 39 -12.50 -16.55 1.57
CA LEU A 39 -13.08 -15.29 1.12
C LEU A 39 -12.80 -15.02 -0.37
N SER A 40 -11.55 -15.19 -0.80
CA SER A 40 -11.13 -14.96 -2.20
C SER A 40 -11.71 -15.98 -3.18
N GLU A 41 -11.97 -17.21 -2.73
CA GLU A 41 -12.58 -18.26 -3.55
C GLU A 41 -14.09 -18.02 -3.72
N ILE A 42 -14.71 -17.40 -2.71
CA ILE A 42 -16.12 -17.01 -2.68
C ILE A 42 -16.37 -15.72 -3.50
N GLU A 43 -15.39 -14.80 -3.56
CA GLU A 43 -15.42 -13.53 -4.30
C GLU A 43 -15.64 -13.70 -5.81
N LYS A 44 -15.10 -14.77 -6.42
CA LYS A 44 -15.24 -15.02 -7.87
C LYS A 44 -16.67 -15.31 -8.35
N ASN A 45 -17.62 -15.55 -7.44
CA ASN A 45 -18.95 -16.06 -7.80
C ASN A 45 -20.15 -15.32 -7.14
N LEU A 46 -19.95 -14.24 -6.38
CA LEU A 46 -21.04 -13.59 -5.63
C LEU A 46 -21.57 -12.30 -6.27
N SER A 47 -22.89 -12.10 -6.21
CA SER A 47 -23.53 -10.84 -6.56
C SER A 47 -23.28 -9.75 -5.49
N PRO A 48 -23.38 -8.46 -5.84
CA PRO A 48 -23.23 -7.34 -4.91
C PRO A 48 -24.17 -7.40 -3.68
N GLU A 49 -25.32 -8.07 -3.79
CA GLU A 49 -26.30 -8.22 -2.72
C GLU A 49 -25.88 -9.29 -1.72
N GLN A 50 -25.35 -10.40 -2.21
CA GLN A 50 -24.82 -11.46 -1.36
C GLN A 50 -23.54 -11.00 -0.63
N MET A 51 -22.76 -10.12 -1.26
CA MET A 51 -21.62 -9.43 -0.63
C MET A 51 -22.04 -8.56 0.55
N ARG A 52 -23.12 -7.77 0.40
CA ARG A 52 -23.68 -6.96 1.50
C ARG A 52 -24.19 -7.83 2.64
N HIS A 53 -24.86 -8.93 2.31
CA HIS A 53 -25.32 -9.89 3.31
C HIS A 53 -24.14 -10.50 4.07
N PHE A 54 -23.10 -10.92 3.36
CA PHE A 54 -21.90 -11.52 3.93
C PHE A 54 -21.10 -10.55 4.83
N LEU A 55 -20.89 -9.30 4.39
CA LEU A 55 -20.28 -8.26 5.22
C LEU A 55 -21.11 -7.97 6.48
N ASN A 56 -22.44 -7.99 6.38
CA ASN A 56 -23.31 -7.89 7.54
C ASN A 56 -23.18 -9.09 8.49
N GLU A 57 -23.05 -10.30 7.98
CA GLU A 57 -22.83 -11.49 8.80
C GLU A 57 -21.46 -11.48 9.50
N ILE A 58 -20.40 -11.04 8.82
CA ILE A 58 -19.09 -10.82 9.46
C ILE A 58 -19.20 -9.75 10.56
N ARG A 59 -19.87 -8.62 10.28
CA ARG A 59 -20.06 -7.54 11.24
C ARG A 59 -20.85 -7.97 12.49
N LYS A 60 -21.88 -8.81 12.32
CA LYS A 60 -22.66 -9.40 13.43
C LYS A 60 -21.87 -10.39 14.26
N THR A 61 -20.91 -11.08 13.64
CA THR A 61 -20.04 -12.01 14.36
C THR A 61 -19.07 -11.20 15.23
N HIS A 62 -19.34 -11.06 16.53
CA HIS A 62 -18.57 -10.23 17.47
C HIS A 62 -17.03 -10.40 17.41
N ARG A 63 -16.54 -11.56 16.95
CA ARG A 63 -15.10 -11.83 16.76
C ARG A 63 -14.44 -11.05 15.62
N TYR A 64 -15.20 -10.55 14.66
CA TYR A 64 -14.68 -9.78 13.52
C TYR A 64 -15.01 -8.28 13.58
N SER A 65 -15.77 -7.85 14.59
CA SER A 65 -16.10 -6.43 14.80
C SER A 65 -14.85 -5.54 14.90
N SER A 66 -13.75 -6.07 15.46
CA SER A 66 -12.47 -5.37 15.56
C SER A 66 -11.77 -5.10 14.22
N PHE A 67 -12.15 -5.78 13.14
CA PHE A 67 -11.61 -5.51 11.80
C PHE A 67 -12.30 -4.31 11.12
N PHE A 68 -13.50 -3.96 11.58
CA PHE A 68 -14.32 -2.86 11.05
C PHE A 68 -14.48 -1.70 12.04
N THR A 69 -13.86 -1.77 13.22
CA THR A 69 -13.79 -0.65 14.18
C THR A 69 -12.84 0.46 13.73
N GLU A 70 -12.06 0.21 12.68
CA GLU A 70 -11.12 1.18 12.17
C GLU A 70 -11.84 2.23 11.32
N LYS A 71 -11.53 3.50 11.59
CA LYS A 71 -12.22 4.63 10.97
C LYS A 71 -11.96 4.74 9.47
N LEU A 72 -10.96 4.03 8.94
CA LEU A 72 -10.70 3.93 7.50
C LEU A 72 -11.92 3.51 6.67
N PHE A 73 -12.79 2.64 7.21
CA PHE A 73 -13.97 2.15 6.49
C PHE A 73 -15.22 3.00 6.72
N GLU A 74 -15.10 4.12 7.44
CA GLU A 74 -16.14 5.14 7.50
C GLU A 74 -16.27 5.85 6.15
N GLU A 75 -17.42 6.50 5.94
CA GLU A 75 -17.77 7.11 4.66
C GLU A 75 -16.74 8.16 4.19
N LYS A 76 -16.30 9.04 5.10
CA LYS A 76 -15.38 10.14 4.76
C LYS A 76 -13.99 9.63 4.32
N PRO A 77 -13.28 8.78 5.07
CA PRO A 77 -11.99 8.24 4.63
C PRO A 77 -12.11 7.36 3.39
N LEU A 78 -13.17 6.56 3.28
CA LEU A 78 -13.37 5.72 2.10
C LEU A 78 -13.66 6.53 0.84
N HIS A 79 -14.45 7.61 0.94
CA HIS A 79 -14.67 8.54 -0.16
C HIS A 79 -13.36 9.27 -0.55
N PHE A 80 -12.54 9.65 0.42
CA PHE A 80 -11.24 10.23 0.14
C PHE A 80 -10.31 9.24 -0.59
N LEU A 81 -10.29 7.98 -0.17
CA LEU A 81 -9.45 6.94 -0.76
C LEU A 81 -9.93 6.55 -2.18
N LEU A 82 -11.23 6.32 -2.36
CA LEU A 82 -11.80 5.76 -3.59
C LEU A 82 -12.41 6.81 -4.54
N GLY A 83 -12.47 8.09 -4.15
CA GLY A 83 -13.14 9.13 -4.95
C GLY A 83 -12.56 9.32 -6.35
N ASN A 84 -11.29 8.96 -6.57
CA ASN A 84 -10.63 8.99 -7.89
C ASN A 84 -10.41 7.61 -8.49
N ALA A 85 -10.94 6.54 -7.90
CA ALA A 85 -10.84 5.22 -8.51
C ALA A 85 -11.61 5.13 -9.84
N GLY A 86 -12.43 6.14 -10.15
CA GLY A 86 -13.20 6.40 -11.38
C GLY A 86 -12.36 6.54 -12.64
N ASP A 87 -11.31 7.34 -12.52
CA ASP A 87 -10.55 8.00 -13.59
C ASP A 87 -9.03 7.96 -13.35
N SER A 88 -8.61 7.33 -12.24
CA SER A 88 -7.23 7.27 -11.81
C SER A 88 -6.91 5.89 -11.23
N ARG A 89 -5.65 5.46 -11.45
CA ARG A 89 -5.04 4.36 -10.74
C ARG A 89 -4.68 4.82 -9.32
N VAL A 90 -5.37 4.25 -8.34
CA VAL A 90 -5.16 4.55 -6.92
C VAL A 90 -4.18 3.55 -6.32
N PHE A 91 -3.21 4.05 -5.57
CA PHE A 91 -2.27 3.24 -4.82
C PHE A 91 -2.20 3.70 -3.36
N ILE A 92 -1.87 2.78 -2.48
CA ILE A 92 -1.74 3.03 -1.05
C ILE A 92 -0.38 2.59 -0.51
N HIS A 93 0.12 3.32 0.46
CA HIS A 93 1.34 3.00 1.20
C HIS A 93 1.16 3.33 2.69
N TYR A 94 1.69 2.48 3.57
CA TYR A 94 1.62 2.67 5.01
C TYR A 94 2.94 3.22 5.52
N THR A 95 2.88 4.28 6.34
CA THR A 95 4.01 4.79 7.09
C THR A 95 3.67 4.93 8.56
N LYS A 96 4.68 4.76 9.40
CA LYS A 96 4.55 4.72 10.86
C LYS A 96 4.43 6.10 11.48
N GLU A 97 5.22 7.05 11.00
CA GLU A 97 5.34 8.38 11.59
C GLU A 97 4.57 9.42 10.77
N GLN A 98 3.89 10.34 11.46
CA GLN A 98 3.18 11.44 10.80
C GLN A 98 4.13 12.35 10.02
N SER A 99 5.35 12.53 10.53
CA SER A 99 6.39 13.33 9.88
C SER A 99 6.74 12.77 8.51
N ASP A 100 6.82 11.45 8.38
CA ASP A 100 7.11 10.80 7.10
C ASP A 100 5.94 10.97 6.14
N ALA A 101 4.71 10.84 6.63
CA ALA A 101 3.51 11.08 5.83
C ALA A 101 3.47 12.52 5.29
N MET A 102 3.82 13.49 6.12
CA MET A 102 3.90 14.91 5.74
C MET A 102 5.04 15.17 4.76
N ASN A 103 6.20 14.54 4.97
CA ASN A 103 7.34 14.63 4.05
C ASN A 103 6.97 14.06 2.67
N ILE A 104 6.24 12.94 2.61
CA ILE A 104 5.77 12.36 1.35
C ILE A 104 4.79 13.31 0.64
N ILE A 105 3.86 13.95 1.38
CA ILE A 105 2.97 14.97 0.82
C ILE A 105 3.76 16.14 0.22
N LYS A 106 4.83 16.57 0.89
CA LYS A 106 5.62 17.74 0.47
C LYS A 106 6.58 17.44 -0.66
N GLU A 107 7.34 16.35 -0.55
CA GLU A 107 8.47 16.04 -1.42
C GLU A 107 8.11 15.05 -2.54
N GLY A 108 7.05 14.26 -2.36
CA GLY A 108 6.70 13.17 -3.25
C GLY A 108 7.01 11.79 -2.68
N PHE A 109 6.75 10.77 -3.47
CA PHE A 109 6.81 9.38 -3.03
C PHE A 109 8.07 8.69 -3.56
N ARG A 110 8.96 8.29 -2.65
CA ARG A 110 10.18 7.54 -2.99
C ARG A 110 9.89 6.05 -3.01
N PHE A 111 10.42 5.36 -4.01
CA PHE A 111 10.37 3.90 -4.09
C PHE A 111 11.68 3.31 -4.60
N ALA A 112 12.00 2.10 -4.13
CA ALA A 112 13.20 1.37 -4.50
C ALA A 112 12.86 0.24 -5.48
N ASP A 113 13.59 0.18 -6.59
CA ASP A 113 13.52 -0.78 -7.70
C ASP A 113 12.15 -0.92 -8.40
N SER A 114 11.11 -1.28 -7.64
CA SER A 114 9.75 -1.53 -8.12
C SER A 114 8.75 -0.80 -7.24
N PHE A 115 7.93 0.02 -7.89
CA PHE A 115 6.83 0.73 -7.25
C PHE A 115 5.87 -0.23 -6.53
N TYR A 116 5.53 -1.36 -7.15
CA TYR A 116 4.60 -2.37 -6.63
C TYR A 116 5.11 -3.14 -5.40
N LYS A 117 6.41 -3.05 -5.07
CA LYS A 117 6.95 -3.56 -3.80
C LYS A 117 6.70 -2.60 -2.65
N THR A 118 6.53 -1.31 -2.95
CA THR A 118 6.44 -0.23 -1.95
C THR A 118 5.01 0.26 -1.78
N ALA A 119 4.26 0.40 -2.88
CA ALA A 119 2.88 0.84 -2.91
C ALA A 119 1.97 -0.27 -3.49
N LEU A 120 0.76 -0.39 -2.93
CA LEU A 120 -0.22 -1.39 -3.36
C LEU A 120 -1.32 -0.73 -4.19
N PRO A 121 -1.67 -1.28 -5.37
CA PRO A 121 -2.83 -0.80 -6.11
C PRO A 121 -4.11 -1.06 -5.31
N VAL A 122 -5.08 -0.16 -5.43
CA VAL A 122 -6.40 -0.29 -4.80
C VAL A 122 -7.45 -0.50 -5.89
N SER A 123 -8.27 -1.53 -5.73
CA SER A 123 -9.46 -1.72 -6.54
C SER A 123 -10.68 -1.04 -5.88
N ARG A 124 -11.78 -0.91 -6.64
CA ARG A 124 -13.06 -0.45 -6.07
C ARG A 124 -13.71 -1.49 -5.16
N ASP A 125 -13.15 -2.70 -5.07
CA ASP A 125 -13.65 -3.73 -4.18
C ASP A 125 -13.22 -3.46 -2.73
N ARG A 126 -14.22 -3.30 -1.85
CA ARG A 126 -14.00 -3.09 -0.42
C ARG A 126 -13.36 -4.29 0.25
N LEU A 127 -13.59 -5.51 -0.24
CA LEU A 127 -13.00 -6.72 0.31
C LEU A 127 -11.50 -6.76 0.03
N ASP A 128 -11.10 -6.48 -1.20
CA ASP A 128 -9.70 -6.33 -1.59
C ASP A 128 -8.99 -5.25 -0.74
N LEU A 129 -9.63 -4.10 -0.55
CA LEU A 129 -9.12 -3.05 0.33
C LEU A 129 -8.98 -3.54 1.78
N LEU A 130 -9.96 -4.28 2.31
CA LEU A 130 -9.92 -4.84 3.66
C LEU A 130 -8.77 -5.84 3.83
N VAL A 131 -8.54 -6.72 2.85
CA VAL A 131 -7.44 -7.69 2.86
C VAL A 131 -6.09 -6.96 2.80
N LYS A 132 -5.94 -6.00 1.89
CA LYS A 132 -4.72 -5.18 1.77
C LYS A 132 -4.46 -4.38 3.03
N HIS A 133 -5.48 -3.79 3.62
CA HIS A 133 -5.38 -3.04 4.85
C HIS A 133 -4.94 -3.94 6.01
N ASN A 134 -5.60 -5.08 6.23
CA ASN A 134 -5.23 -5.97 7.33
C ASN A 134 -3.84 -6.58 7.17
N SER A 135 -3.37 -6.82 5.95
CA SER A 135 -2.02 -7.34 5.71
C SER A 135 -0.92 -6.28 5.90
N ARG A 136 -1.24 -4.98 5.86
CA ARG A 136 -0.25 -3.89 5.89
C ARG A 136 -0.39 -2.87 7.02
N LYS A 137 -1.49 -2.83 7.74
CA LYS A 137 -1.70 -1.86 8.84
C LYS A 137 -0.68 -1.94 9.97
N SER A 138 -0.01 -3.09 10.14
CA SER A 138 1.09 -3.22 11.10
C SER A 138 2.34 -2.41 10.74
N PHE A 139 2.46 -1.94 9.49
CA PHE A 139 3.60 -1.10 9.05
C PHE A 139 3.44 0.36 9.47
N GLY A 140 2.25 0.81 9.88
CA GLY A 140 2.06 2.16 10.40
C GLY A 140 0.63 2.65 10.33
N ASP A 141 0.36 3.73 11.06
CA ASP A 141 -0.99 4.26 11.25
C ASP A 141 -1.43 5.22 10.13
N TYR A 142 -0.47 5.70 9.32
CA TYR A 142 -0.69 6.69 8.28
C TYR A 142 -0.71 6.03 6.91
N LEU A 143 -1.88 6.05 6.27
CA LEU A 143 -2.12 5.53 4.94
C LEU A 143 -1.99 6.65 3.90
N ILE A 144 -0.88 6.67 3.17
CA ILE A 144 -0.67 7.53 2.01
C ILE A 144 -1.58 7.07 0.87
N VAL A 145 -2.24 8.01 0.21
CA VAL A 145 -3.04 7.78 -0.99
C VAL A 145 -2.37 8.46 -2.18
N LEU A 146 -1.99 7.67 -3.17
CA LEU A 146 -1.41 8.10 -4.43
C LEU A 146 -2.44 7.90 -5.55
N CYS A 147 -2.50 8.82 -6.50
CA CYS A 147 -3.36 8.69 -7.67
C CYS A 147 -2.64 9.21 -8.91
N ILE A 148 -2.71 8.42 -9.98
CA ILE A 148 -2.21 8.76 -11.30
C ILE A 148 -3.38 8.59 -12.26
N SER A 149 -3.73 9.63 -13.02
CA SER A 149 -4.85 9.56 -13.96
C SER A 149 -4.66 8.43 -14.97
N ASP A 150 -5.76 7.76 -15.33
CA ASP A 150 -5.73 6.62 -16.25
C ASP A 150 -5.20 7.06 -17.62
N ILE A 151 -5.60 8.25 -18.08
CA ILE A 151 -5.15 8.84 -19.36
C ILE A 151 -3.62 8.98 -19.39
N LEU A 152 -3.03 9.55 -18.33
CA LEU A 152 -1.59 9.76 -18.25
C LEU A 152 -0.85 8.42 -18.16
N PHE A 153 -1.36 7.50 -17.33
CA PHE A 153 -0.74 6.21 -17.13
C PHE A 153 -0.75 5.40 -18.43
N ASP A 154 -1.90 5.33 -19.10
CA ASP A 154 -2.08 4.57 -20.34
C ASP A 154 -1.28 5.18 -21.49
N TYR A 155 -1.14 6.51 -21.53
CA TYR A 155 -0.26 7.19 -22.48
C TYR A 155 1.18 6.68 -22.34
N TYR A 156 1.77 6.75 -21.15
CA TYR A 156 3.15 6.31 -20.94
C TYR A 156 3.33 4.79 -21.05
N ALA A 157 2.33 4.01 -20.65
CA ALA A 157 2.34 2.56 -20.89
C ALA A 157 2.41 2.25 -22.39
N GLY A 158 1.59 2.94 -23.20
CA GLY A 158 1.59 2.79 -24.65
C GLY A 158 2.91 3.26 -25.29
N GLN A 159 3.54 4.30 -24.76
CA GLN A 159 4.87 4.73 -25.22
C GLN A 159 5.95 3.69 -24.91
N LEU A 160 5.95 3.11 -23.71
CA LEU A 160 6.89 2.05 -23.36
C LEU A 160 6.71 0.83 -24.26
N GLU A 161 5.47 0.44 -24.56
CA GLU A 161 5.18 -0.67 -25.47
C GLU A 161 5.66 -0.38 -26.90
N LYS A 162 5.37 0.82 -27.44
CA LYS A 162 5.80 1.23 -28.79
C LYS A 162 7.31 1.25 -28.98
N ASN A 163 8.06 1.59 -27.94
CA ASN A 163 9.53 1.60 -27.96
C ASN A 163 10.14 0.24 -27.52
N ASP A 164 9.30 -0.77 -27.27
CA ASP A 164 9.69 -2.09 -26.80
C ASP A 164 10.56 -2.02 -25.51
N LEU A 165 10.14 -1.15 -24.59
CA LEU A 165 10.75 -0.87 -23.29
C LEU A 165 10.01 -1.63 -22.16
N LYS A 166 9.62 -2.88 -22.41
CA LYS A 166 8.80 -3.70 -21.50
C LYS A 166 9.46 -4.00 -20.14
N ALA A 167 10.76 -3.79 -20.03
CA ALA A 167 11.51 -3.95 -18.78
C ALA A 167 11.30 -2.80 -17.78
N PHE A 168 10.73 -1.68 -18.22
CA PHE A 168 10.50 -0.50 -17.38
C PHE A 168 9.02 -0.36 -17.06
N ALA A 169 8.71 0.05 -15.83
CA ALA A 169 7.35 0.39 -15.44
C ALA A 169 7.07 1.89 -15.71
N VAL A 170 5.79 2.24 -15.82
CA VAL A 170 5.35 3.62 -16.07
C VAL A 170 5.87 4.56 -14.99
N GLU A 171 5.86 4.10 -13.75
CA GLU A 171 6.27 4.87 -12.58
C GLU A 171 7.76 5.24 -12.61
N ASN A 172 8.60 4.46 -13.30
CA ASN A 172 10.01 4.81 -13.54
C ASN A 172 10.13 6.03 -14.45
N VAL A 173 9.23 6.17 -15.44
CA VAL A 173 9.18 7.31 -16.37
C VAL A 173 8.65 8.55 -15.65
N LEU A 174 7.66 8.37 -14.78
CA LEU A 174 6.98 9.43 -14.04
C LEU A 174 7.80 10.01 -12.87
N THR A 175 9.12 10.07 -13.01
CA THR A 175 10.03 10.62 -11.99
C THR A 175 10.53 12.02 -12.36
N GLU A 176 10.55 12.94 -11.40
CA GLU A 176 11.06 14.30 -11.64
C GLU A 176 12.58 14.40 -11.52
N THR A 177 13.16 13.60 -10.64
CA THR A 177 14.60 13.60 -10.41
C THR A 177 15.25 12.37 -11.03
N PRO A 178 16.46 12.49 -11.59
CA PRO A 178 17.21 11.33 -12.07
C PRO A 178 17.34 10.27 -10.97
N PRO A 179 17.09 8.99 -11.29
CA PRO A 179 17.16 7.94 -10.29
C PRO A 179 18.61 7.74 -9.85
N TYR A 180 18.82 7.48 -8.57
CA TYR A 180 20.14 7.32 -7.97
C TYR A 180 20.21 6.02 -7.15
N ARG A 181 21.42 5.51 -6.92
CA ARG A 181 21.61 4.32 -6.08
C ARG A 181 21.73 4.70 -4.60
N ASN A 182 21.02 3.99 -3.75
CA ASN A 182 21.21 4.09 -2.30
C ASN A 182 22.44 3.27 -1.83
N GLU A 183 22.68 3.25 -0.52
CA GLU A 183 23.78 2.48 0.11
C GLU A 183 23.67 0.96 -0.14
N ASN A 184 22.45 0.46 -0.34
CA ASN A 184 22.17 -0.94 -0.65
C ASN A 184 22.28 -1.25 -2.15
N SER A 185 22.69 -0.27 -2.96
CA SER A 185 22.73 -0.35 -4.43
C SER A 185 21.37 -0.46 -5.12
N ASP A 186 20.25 -0.23 -4.41
CA ASP A 186 18.92 -0.19 -5.00
C ASP A 186 18.72 1.10 -5.80
N MET A 187 18.00 1.02 -6.91
CA MET A 187 17.67 2.21 -7.69
C MET A 187 16.48 2.93 -7.05
N ILE A 188 16.71 4.17 -6.61
CA ILE A 188 15.70 5.02 -6.00
C ILE A 188 15.07 5.93 -7.04
N TYR A 189 13.74 5.95 -7.03
CA TYR A 189 12.89 6.76 -7.89
C TYR A 189 12.03 7.68 -7.02
N LEU A 190 11.68 8.87 -7.53
CA LEU A 190 10.82 9.83 -6.85
C LEU A 190 9.64 10.19 -7.74
N LEU A 191 8.44 9.76 -7.34
CA LEU A 191 7.20 10.27 -7.92
C LEU A 191 6.92 11.68 -7.39
N PRO A 192 6.51 12.63 -8.25
CA PRO A 192 6.15 13.97 -7.84
C PRO A 192 5.07 13.99 -6.75
N ASN A 193 5.16 14.97 -5.87
CA ASN A 193 4.15 15.22 -4.85
C ASN A 193 2.74 15.45 -5.41
N LYS A 194 2.63 15.91 -6.66
CA LYS A 194 1.35 16.11 -7.35
C LYS A 194 0.55 14.83 -7.52
N PHE A 195 1.18 13.65 -7.54
CA PHE A 195 0.47 12.36 -7.52
C PHE A 195 0.06 11.92 -6.11
N VAL A 196 0.52 12.59 -5.06
CA VAL A 196 0.15 12.31 -3.67
C VAL A 196 -1.12 13.08 -3.35
N LYS A 197 -2.24 12.37 -3.16
CA LYS A 197 -3.53 12.97 -2.79
C LYS A 197 -3.52 13.46 -1.34
N GLY A 198 -2.82 12.74 -0.48
CA GLY A 198 -2.71 13.02 0.94
C GLY A 198 -2.51 11.75 1.76
N TYR A 199 -2.85 11.81 3.04
CA TYR A 199 -2.86 10.64 3.91
C TYR A 199 -4.12 10.55 4.77
N ILE A 200 -4.41 9.34 5.23
CA ILE A 200 -5.46 9.02 6.21
C ILE A 200 -4.79 8.39 7.43
N ASN A 201 -5.04 8.89 8.64
CA ASN A 201 -4.78 8.11 9.84
C ASN A 201 -5.90 7.05 9.98
N HIS A 202 -5.60 5.78 9.75
CA HIS A 202 -6.63 4.75 9.67
C HIS A 202 -7.28 4.43 11.03
N GLN A 203 -6.60 4.77 12.14
CA GLN A 203 -7.12 4.64 13.49
C GLN A 203 -8.09 5.78 13.84
N THR A 204 -7.72 7.04 13.52
CA THR A 204 -8.48 8.24 13.94
C THR A 204 -9.44 8.76 12.87
N GLY A 205 -9.30 8.34 11.62
CA GLY A 205 -10.05 8.83 10.47
C GLY A 205 -9.66 10.25 10.03
N GLU A 206 -8.58 10.80 10.61
CA GLU A 206 -8.03 12.10 10.22
C GLU A 206 -7.49 12.04 8.79
N ILE A 207 -7.72 13.09 8.02
CA ILE A 207 -7.30 13.20 6.63
C ILE A 207 -6.51 14.49 6.46
N ALA A 208 -5.29 14.37 5.95
CA ALA A 208 -4.52 15.50 5.47
C ALA A 208 -4.53 15.48 3.94
N VAL A 209 -4.98 16.59 3.34
CA VAL A 209 -5.06 16.75 1.88
C VAL A 209 -3.81 17.47 1.39
N ASN A 210 -3.25 17.00 0.28
CA ASN A 210 -2.18 17.71 -0.40
C ASN A 210 -2.78 18.84 -1.28
N PRO A 211 -2.46 20.12 -1.02
CA PRO A 211 -2.95 21.23 -1.84
C PRO A 211 -2.37 21.24 -3.26
N GLU A 212 -1.23 20.57 -3.50
CA GLU A 212 -0.59 20.47 -4.81
C GLU A 212 -1.03 19.23 -5.61
N TYR A 213 -1.98 18.46 -5.10
CA TYR A 213 -2.47 17.25 -5.75
C TYR A 213 -3.06 17.56 -7.13
N ASN A 214 -2.50 16.88 -8.14
CA ASN A 214 -2.96 16.88 -9.52
C ASN A 214 -2.64 15.51 -10.16
N PRO A 215 -3.64 14.60 -10.29
CA PRO A 215 -3.43 13.27 -10.87
C PRO A 215 -3.13 13.30 -12.38
N GLU A 216 -3.41 14.41 -13.06
CA GLU A 216 -3.13 14.64 -14.48
C GLU A 216 -1.80 15.36 -14.71
N PHE A 217 -0.98 15.55 -13.65
CA PHE A 217 0.28 16.24 -13.77
C PHE A 217 1.19 15.55 -14.78
N ASN A 218 1.51 16.25 -15.87
CA ASN A 218 2.43 15.79 -16.89
C ASN A 218 3.63 16.73 -16.99
N SER A 219 4.78 16.30 -16.47
CA SER A 219 6.02 17.06 -16.53
C SER A 219 6.73 16.83 -17.88
N PRO A 220 7.29 17.87 -18.52
CA PRO A 220 8.16 17.70 -19.68
C PRO A 220 9.39 16.82 -19.40
N VAL A 221 9.74 16.60 -18.13
CA VAL A 221 10.81 15.68 -17.72
C VAL A 221 10.45 14.22 -18.03
N PHE A 222 9.18 13.84 -17.98
CA PHE A 222 8.75 12.45 -18.22
C PHE A 222 9.05 12.01 -19.65
N GLU A 223 8.85 12.89 -20.63
CA GLU A 223 9.26 12.61 -22.02
C GLU A 223 10.77 12.46 -22.17
N LYS A 224 11.54 13.29 -21.45
CA LYS A 224 13.01 13.16 -21.44
C LYS A 224 13.45 11.82 -20.84
N ASN A 225 12.78 11.36 -19.79
CA ASN A 225 13.05 10.06 -19.19
C ASN A 225 12.79 8.93 -20.18
N LEU A 226 11.67 8.97 -20.90
CA LEU A 226 11.35 8.00 -21.94
C LEU A 226 12.43 7.95 -23.04
N GLN A 227 12.90 9.12 -23.50
CA GLN A 227 13.99 9.21 -24.48
C GLN A 227 15.30 8.63 -23.95
N LEU A 228 15.64 8.91 -22.69
CA LEU A 228 16.83 8.37 -22.02
C LEU A 228 16.78 6.85 -21.95
N LEU A 229 15.64 6.27 -21.58
CA LEU A 229 15.45 4.82 -21.54
C LEU A 229 15.62 4.17 -22.92
N ASN A 230 15.10 4.81 -23.97
CA ASN A 230 15.27 4.34 -25.34
C ASN A 230 16.75 4.37 -25.77
N ASN A 231 17.48 5.42 -25.41
CA ASN A 231 18.92 5.53 -25.68
C ASN A 231 19.75 4.50 -24.92
N LEU A 232 19.35 4.13 -23.69
CA LEU A 232 20.01 3.07 -22.93
C LEU A 232 19.82 1.71 -23.60
N LYS A 233 18.60 1.39 -24.04
CA LYS A 233 18.32 0.15 -24.78
C LYS A 233 19.21 0.00 -26.00
N ASN A 234 19.37 1.06 -26.80
CA ASN A 234 20.18 1.03 -28.02
C ASN A 234 21.70 0.89 -27.79
N LYS A 235 22.17 1.02 -26.54
CA LYS A 235 23.59 0.85 -26.17
C LYS A 235 23.93 -0.53 -25.62
N THR A 236 22.91 -1.32 -25.27
CA THR A 236 23.01 -2.71 -24.81
C THR A 236 22.75 -3.67 -25.95
#